data_AF-A0A177QR75-F1
#
_entry.id   AF-A0A177QR75-F1
#
_cell.length_a   1.000
_cell.length_b   1.000
_cell.length_c   1.000
_cell.angle_alpha   90.00
_cell.angle_beta   90.00
_cell.angle_gamma   90.00
#
_symmetry.space_group_name_H-M   'P 1'
#
loop_
_entity.id
_entity.type
_entity.pdbx_description
1 polymer ?
#
loop_
_entity_poly.entity_id
_entity_poly.type
_entity_poly.pdbx_seq_one_letter_code
_entity_poly.pdbx_strand_id
1 'polypeptide(L)'
;MNAKLATIITELEREVAQVERATYPALLGELERLKAVAWAKVISPPALQACHQVASTPDRYLTVPEVVARFSVTSTWLYRHKRQMPHSQPSRKVLLFPEQAITKWFACRKWT
;
A
#
# COMPACT_ATOMS: atom_id res chain seq x y z
N MET A 1 -20.84 12.03 -14.34
CA MET A 1 -20.22 12.27 -13.02
C MET A 1 -20.58 11.10 -12.10
N ASN A 2 -19.64 10.56 -11.31
CA ASN A 2 -19.92 9.42 -10.42
C ASN A 2 -20.98 9.85 -9.38
N ALA A 3 -22.09 9.10 -9.24
CA ALA A 3 -23.21 9.44 -8.36
C ALA A 3 -22.76 9.70 -6.91
N LYS A 4 -21.78 8.94 -6.42
CA LYS A 4 -21.21 9.13 -5.08
C LYS A 4 -20.45 10.45 -4.93
N LEU A 5 -19.74 10.90 -5.98
CA LEU A 5 -19.03 12.18 -5.94
C LEU A 5 -20.01 13.36 -5.91
N ALA A 6 -21.11 13.27 -6.66
CA ALA A 6 -22.14 14.30 -6.64
C ALA A 6 -22.74 14.45 -5.23
N THR A 7 -23.06 13.34 -4.55
CA THR A 7 -23.56 13.36 -3.17
C THR A 7 -22.59 14.04 -2.20
N ILE A 8 -21.30 13.70 -2.26
CA ILE A 8 -20.27 14.27 -1.37
C ILE A 8 -20.15 15.79 -1.58
N ILE A 9 -20.20 16.25 -2.84
CA ILE A 9 -20.10 17.69 -3.15
C ILE A 9 -21.30 18.44 -2.54
N THR A 10 -22.52 17.93 -2.75
CA THR A 10 -23.73 18.55 -2.21
C THR A 10 -23.74 18.58 -0.68
N GLU A 11 -23.27 17.52 -0.02
CA GLU A 11 -23.12 17.50 1.44
C GLU A 11 -22.11 18.55 1.90
N LEU A 12 -20.94 18.63 1.26
CA LEU A 12 -19.90 19.60 1.61
C LEU A 12 -20.38 21.05 1.42
N GLU A 13 -21.09 21.35 0.34
CA GLU A 13 -21.68 22.68 0.10
C GLU A 13 -22.64 23.08 1.22
N ARG A 14 -23.49 22.14 1.68
CA ARG A 14 -24.42 22.37 2.79
C ARG A 14 -23.66 22.67 4.09
N GLU A 15 -22.64 21.88 4.41
CA GLU A 15 -21.87 22.07 5.64
C GLU A 15 -21.07 23.38 5.60
N VAL A 16 -20.41 23.71 4.49
CA VAL A 16 -19.67 24.97 4.32
C VAL A 16 -20.56 26.20 4.56
N ALA A 17 -21.85 26.12 4.23
CA ALA A 17 -22.80 27.20 4.46
C ALA A 17 -23.22 27.36 5.93
N GLN A 18 -23.06 26.32 6.77
CA GLN A 18 -23.48 26.30 8.18
C GLN A 18 -22.33 26.52 9.16
N VAL A 19 -21.09 26.44 8.68
CA VAL A 19 -19.87 26.52 9.49
C VAL A 19 -19.58 27.95 9.95
N GLU A 20 -19.13 28.11 11.20
CA GLU A 20 -18.79 29.42 11.77
C GLU A 20 -17.55 30.04 11.09
N ARG A 21 -17.57 31.36 10.85
CA ARG A 21 -16.47 32.12 10.22
C ARG A 21 -15.09 31.83 10.81
N ALA A 22 -14.99 31.67 12.13
CA ALA A 22 -13.74 31.40 12.83
C ALA A 22 -13.07 30.06 12.43
N THR A 23 -13.83 29.12 11.88
CA THR A 23 -13.35 27.76 11.55
C THR A 23 -12.98 27.59 10.07
N TYR A 24 -13.29 28.57 9.22
CA TYR A 24 -12.92 28.54 7.79
C TYR A 24 -11.43 28.32 7.53
N PRO A 25 -10.49 28.94 8.27
CA PRO A 25 -9.07 28.67 8.06
C PRO A 25 -8.70 27.19 8.21
N ALA A 26 -9.26 26.51 9.20
CA ALA A 26 -9.03 25.08 9.43
C ALA A 26 -9.67 24.22 8.32
N LEU A 27 -10.91 24.54 7.95
CA LEU A 27 -11.63 23.87 6.87
C LEU A 27 -10.88 23.98 5.53
N LEU A 28 -10.42 25.18 5.18
CA LEU A 28 -9.62 25.41 3.98
C LEU A 28 -8.30 24.62 4.02
N GLY A 29 -7.64 24.55 5.18
CA GLY A 29 -6.45 23.73 5.36
C GLY A 29 -6.69 22.25 5.04
N GLU A 30 -7.80 21.67 5.52
CA GLU A 30 -8.15 20.29 5.23
C GLU A 30 -8.50 20.06 3.76
N LEU A 31 -9.20 20.99 3.11
CA LEU A 31 -9.50 20.91 1.67
C LEU A 31 -8.23 20.98 0.82
N GLU A 32 -7.29 21.85 1.18
CA GLU A 32 -6.00 21.93 0.51
C GLU A 32 -5.19 20.64 0.67
N ARG A 33 -5.19 20.05 1.88
CA ARG A 33 -4.57 18.74 2.12
C ARG A 33 -5.19 17.65 1.25
N LEU A 34 -6.52 17.58 1.15
CA LEU A 34 -7.21 16.62 0.28
C LEU A 34 -6.86 16.82 -1.19
N LYS A 35 -6.83 18.08 -1.66
CA LYS A 35 -6.43 18.43 -3.02
C LYS A 35 -4.99 17.98 -3.30
N ALA A 36 -4.05 18.24 -2.40
CA ALA A 36 -2.66 17.82 -2.52
C ALA A 36 -2.53 16.29 -2.61
N VAL A 37 -3.28 15.53 -1.79
CA VAL A 37 -3.30 14.06 -1.86
C VAL A 37 -3.86 13.56 -3.19
N ALA A 38 -4.90 14.20 -3.72
CA ALA A 38 -5.45 13.86 -5.03
C ALA A 38 -4.42 14.12 -6.15
N TRP A 39 -3.74 15.27 -6.12
CA TRP A 39 -2.67 15.59 -7.07
C TRP A 39 -1.50 14.60 -6.98
N ALA A 40 -1.07 14.24 -5.78
CA ALA A 40 -0.03 13.24 -5.59
C ALA A 40 -0.41 11.90 -6.24
N LYS A 41 -1.68 11.49 -6.18
CA LYS A 41 -2.18 10.31 -6.88
C LYS A 41 -2.18 10.48 -8.40
N VAL A 42 -2.61 11.63 -8.92
CA VAL A 42 -2.62 11.88 -10.37
C VAL A 42 -1.21 11.87 -10.96
N ILE A 43 -0.24 12.44 -10.25
CA ILE A 43 1.14 12.61 -10.74
C ILE A 43 2.01 11.38 -10.47
N SER A 44 1.70 10.58 -9.44
CA SER A 44 2.50 9.40 -9.11
C SER A 44 2.33 8.31 -10.17
N PRO A 45 3.42 7.78 -10.75
CA PRO A 45 3.34 6.65 -11.65
C PRO A 45 2.75 5.42 -10.92
N PRO A 46 1.97 4.58 -11.60
CA PRO A 46 1.25 3.46 -10.98
C PRO A 46 2.15 2.48 -10.22
N ALA A 47 3.42 2.36 -10.61
CA ALA A 47 4.41 1.55 -9.89
C ALA A 47 4.72 2.06 -8.46
N LEU A 48 4.57 3.36 -8.20
CA LEU A 48 4.81 3.97 -6.87
C LEU A 48 3.56 3.99 -5.97
N GLN A 49 2.36 3.83 -6.55
CA GLN A 49 1.12 3.78 -5.76
C GLN A 49 0.95 2.43 -5.03
N ALA A 50 1.44 1.34 -5.62
CA ALA A 50 1.39 0.01 -5.02
C ALA A 50 2.27 -0.15 -3.76
N CYS A 51 3.27 0.72 -3.56
CA CYS A 51 4.12 0.70 -2.35
C CYS A 51 3.54 1.47 -1.16
N HIS A 52 2.64 2.44 -1.35
CA HIS A 52 2.11 3.27 -0.25
C HIS A 52 0.75 2.85 0.29
N GLN A 53 0.04 1.93 -0.37
CA GLN A 53 -1.10 1.24 0.23
C GLN A 53 -0.61 0.02 1.02
N VAL A 54 -0.07 0.26 2.21
CA VAL A 54 0.09 -0.80 3.22
C VAL A 54 -0.97 -0.54 4.27
N ALA A 55 -2.13 -1.16 4.06
CA ALA A 55 -3.12 -1.30 5.11
C ALA A 55 -2.49 -2.05 6.29
N SER A 56 -2.76 -1.56 7.48
CA SER A 56 -2.25 -1.98 8.80
C SER A 56 -2.77 -3.35 9.25
N THR A 57 -2.65 -4.37 8.40
CA THR A 57 -2.72 -5.77 8.83
C THR A 57 -1.33 -6.15 9.35
N PRO A 58 -1.19 -6.80 10.52
CA PRO A 58 0.12 -7.30 10.95
C PRO A 58 0.71 -8.14 9.84
N ASP A 59 1.89 -7.75 9.37
CA ASP A 59 2.55 -8.38 8.22
C ASP A 59 2.89 -9.82 8.62
N ARG A 60 2.09 -10.76 8.12
CA ARG A 60 2.27 -12.19 8.39
C ARG A 60 3.59 -12.63 7.76
N TYR A 61 4.35 -13.43 8.50
CA TYR A 61 5.53 -14.08 7.95
C TYR A 61 5.18 -15.46 7.40
N LEU A 62 5.65 -15.74 6.19
CA LEU A 62 5.62 -17.05 5.57
C LEU A 62 6.92 -17.80 5.85
N THR A 63 6.78 -19.07 6.17
CA THR A 63 7.87 -20.04 6.27
C THR A 63 8.31 -20.51 4.88
N VAL A 64 9.50 -21.13 4.80
CA VAL A 64 10.00 -21.72 3.54
C VAL A 64 8.98 -22.68 2.90
N PRO A 65 8.35 -23.64 3.62
CA PRO A 65 7.34 -24.51 3.02
C PRO A 65 6.13 -23.76 2.45
N GLU A 66 5.65 -22.72 3.13
CA GLU A 66 4.52 -21.92 2.66
C GLU A 66 4.86 -21.16 1.37
N VAL A 67 6.07 -20.59 1.27
CA VAL A 67 6.53 -19.90 0.06
C VAL A 67 6.72 -20.88 -1.10
N VAL A 68 7.28 -22.06 -0.84
CA VAL A 68 7.43 -23.14 -1.83
C VAL A 68 6.07 -23.55 -2.39
N ALA A 69 5.08 -23.79 -1.51
CA ALA A 69 3.74 -24.18 -1.91
C ALA A 69 3.01 -23.09 -2.70
N ARG A 70 3.21 -21.82 -2.34
CA ARG A 70 2.48 -20.70 -2.92
C ARG A 70 3.02 -20.22 -4.26
N PHE A 71 4.35 -20.19 -4.43
CA PHE A 71 5.01 -19.62 -5.60
C PHE A 71 5.69 -20.65 -6.50
N SER A 72 5.49 -21.95 -6.22
CA SER A 72 6.03 -23.06 -7.01
C SER A 72 7.55 -22.99 -7.23
N VAL A 73 8.29 -22.55 -6.21
CA VAL A 73 9.75 -22.49 -6.20
C VAL A 73 10.33 -23.57 -5.29
N THR A 74 11.60 -23.93 -5.46
CA THR A 74 12.25 -24.90 -4.56
C THR A 74 12.85 -24.23 -3.33
N SER A 75 12.96 -24.95 -2.22
CA SER A 75 13.63 -24.47 -1.01
C SER A 75 15.08 -24.09 -1.28
N THR A 76 15.81 -24.89 -2.06
CA THR A 76 17.18 -24.61 -2.50
C THR A 76 17.25 -23.29 -3.29
N TRP A 77 16.27 -23.04 -4.16
CA TRP A 77 16.18 -21.79 -4.91
C TRP A 77 15.99 -20.59 -3.96
N LEU A 78 15.13 -20.70 -2.95
CA LEU A 78 14.94 -19.66 -1.94
C LEU A 78 16.23 -19.36 -1.16
N TYR A 79 16.93 -20.39 -0.67
CA TYR A 79 18.20 -20.18 0.05
C TYR A 79 19.28 -19.54 -0.82
N ARG A 80 19.36 -19.92 -2.10
CA ARG A 80 20.32 -19.34 -3.06
C ARG A 80 20.03 -17.87 -3.36
N HIS A 81 18.76 -17.49 -3.47
CA HIS A 81 18.35 -16.15 -3.90
C HIS A 81 17.90 -15.24 -2.76
N LYS A 82 17.93 -15.69 -1.49
CA LYS A 82 17.37 -14.94 -0.35
C LYS A 82 17.89 -13.50 -0.24
N ARG A 83 19.14 -13.25 -0.64
CA ARG A 83 19.76 -11.91 -0.61
C ARG A 83 19.10 -10.90 -1.57
N GLN A 84 18.35 -11.37 -2.56
CA GLN A 84 17.69 -10.54 -3.57
C GLN A 84 16.21 -10.29 -3.25
N MET A 85 15.67 -10.94 -2.22
CA MET A 85 14.26 -10.89 -1.87
C MET A 85 14.05 -10.38 -0.44
N PRO A 86 12.89 -9.78 -0.14
CA PRO A 86 12.54 -9.37 1.22
C PRO A 86 12.49 -10.60 2.14
N HIS A 87 13.33 -10.63 3.17
CA HIS A 87 13.37 -11.73 4.12
C HIS A 87 13.71 -11.24 5.52
N SER A 88 13.35 -12.04 6.52
CA SER A 88 13.81 -11.93 7.89
C SER A 88 14.45 -13.25 8.31
N GLN A 89 15.57 -13.16 9.02
CA GLN A 89 16.30 -14.33 9.49
C GLN A 89 16.63 -14.18 10.99
N PRO A 90 15.66 -14.49 11.89
CA PRO A 90 15.87 -14.36 13.33
C PRO A 90 16.95 -15.31 13.88
N SER A 91 17.21 -16.43 13.20
CA SER A 91 18.28 -17.37 13.55
C SER A 91 18.92 -17.98 12.31
N ARG A 92 20.09 -18.63 12.47
CA ARG A 92 20.76 -19.32 11.34
C ARG A 92 19.87 -20.37 10.65
N LYS A 93 18.90 -20.96 11.35
CA LYS A 93 18.04 -22.04 10.86
C LYS A 93 16.66 -21.59 10.39
N VAL A 94 16.25 -20.35 10.70
CA VAL A 94 14.88 -19.88 10.47
C VAL A 94 14.90 -18.77 9.43
N LEU A 95 14.32 -19.05 8.26
CA LEU A 95 14.14 -18.10 7.17
C LEU A 95 12.65 -17.80 7.00
N LEU A 96 12.28 -16.53 7.13
CA LEU A 96 10.91 -16.05 7.07
C LEU A 96 10.78 -14.97 5.99
N PHE A 97 9.60 -14.89 5.38
CA PHE A 97 9.31 -13.95 4.31
C PHE A 97 8.07 -13.13 4.68
N PRO A 98 8.17 -11.79 4.79
CA PRO A 98 6.99 -10.96 4.98
C PRO A 98 6.04 -11.15 3.80
N GLU A 99 4.81 -11.62 4.06
CA GLU A 99 3.87 -12.10 3.04
C GLU A 99 3.60 -11.04 1.97
N GLN A 100 3.39 -9.79 2.38
CA GLN A 100 3.09 -8.73 1.43
C GLN A 100 4.30 -8.39 0.57
N ALA A 101 5.48 -8.25 1.19
CA ALA A 101 6.71 -7.88 0.50
C ALA A 101 7.15 -8.96 -0.50
N ILE A 102 7.08 -10.24 -0.11
CA ILE A 102 7.45 -11.34 -0.99
C ILE A 102 6.46 -11.52 -2.15
N THR A 103 5.16 -11.32 -1.89
CA THR A 103 4.12 -11.36 -2.93
C THR A 103 4.35 -10.28 -3.98
N LYS A 104 4.61 -9.03 -3.54
CA LYS A 104 4.94 -7.91 -4.45
C LYS A 104 6.22 -8.21 -5.25
N TRP A 105 7.24 -8.75 -4.60
CA TRP A 105 8.50 -9.09 -5.24
C TRP A 105 8.32 -10.12 -6.37
N PHE A 106 7.56 -11.20 -6.12
CA PHE A 106 7.26 -12.20 -7.16
C PHE A 106 6.42 -11.62 -8.30
N ALA A 107 5.48 -10.72 -8.02
CA ALA A 107 4.63 -10.09 -9.04
C ALA A 107 5.42 -9.17 -9.98
N CYS A 108 6.44 -8.46 -9.49
CA CYS A 108 7.26 -7.54 -10.30
C CYS A 108 8.40 -8.21 -11.07
N ARG A 109 8.66 -9.50 -10.82
CA ARG A 109 9.80 -10.19 -11.41
C ARG A 109 9.47 -10.66 -12.82
N LYS A 110 10.19 -10.11 -13.81
CA LYS A 110 10.17 -10.62 -15.19
C LYS A 110 10.97 -11.92 -15.26
N TRP A 111 10.34 -12.99 -15.73
CA TRP A 111 11.02 -14.23 -16.09
C TRP A 111 11.79 -13.97 -17.39
N THR A 112 13.13 -13.94 -17.29
CA THR A 112 14.03 -13.96 -18.45
C THR A 112 14.65 -15.34 -18.48
#